data_AF-A0A3M1YHU4-F1
#
_entry.id   AF-A0A3M1YHU4-F1
#
_cell.length_a   1.000
_cell.length_b   1.000
_cell.length_c   1.000
_cell.angle_alpha   90.00
_cell.angle_beta   90.00
_cell.angle_gamma   90.00
#
_symmetry.space_group_name_H-M   'P 1'
#
loop_
_entity.id
_entity.type
_entity.pdbx_description
1 polymer ?
#
loop_
_entity_poly.entity_id
_entity_poly.type
_entity_poly.pdbx_seq_one_letter_code
_entity_poly.pdbx_strand_id
1 'polypeptide(L)'
;MGENELEDHDAVPRSRVFVLLDGTFVVRWSDNRVQELETGHYRIYQKRDFGASITDYELHQLQVAGLVEAYDKDYVWLCPLPERRLLDGLTEWERNRTRSYYLNTVLPGSHLKAVNNCLNDLQLADEFMARIRDDFVVLWASKGMAFYKFDDAEKARHLLIAKAPDMFQKTVVAFVETTRR
;
A
#
# COMPACT_ATOMS: atom_id res chain seq x y z
N MET A 1 -28.42 -18.46 32.80
CA MET A 1 -28.91 -17.16 32.30
C MET A 1 -28.20 -16.10 33.13
N GLY A 2 -27.36 -15.31 32.47
CA GLY A 2 -26.47 -14.32 33.07
C GLY A 2 -25.60 -13.77 31.95
N GLU A 3 -26.29 -13.05 31.06
CA GLU A 3 -25.84 -11.98 30.16
C GLU A 3 -24.37 -11.99 29.71
N ASN A 4 -24.20 -12.29 28.42
CA ASN A 4 -23.01 -11.96 27.64
C ASN A 4 -22.80 -10.44 27.67
N GLU A 5 -21.91 -9.97 28.54
CA GLU A 5 -21.15 -8.75 28.30
C GLU A 5 -20.20 -9.01 27.13
N LEU A 6 -20.75 -9.01 25.91
CA LEU A 6 -19.97 -8.70 24.72
C LEU A 6 -19.66 -7.21 24.85
N GLU A 7 -18.47 -6.91 25.37
CA GLU A 7 -17.86 -5.59 25.31
C GLU A 7 -18.14 -4.98 23.94
N ASP A 8 -18.63 -3.73 23.92
CA ASP A 8 -18.95 -2.95 22.72
C ASP A 8 -17.67 -2.77 21.87
N HIS A 9 -17.32 -3.79 21.08
CA HIS A 9 -16.32 -3.67 20.03
C HIS A 9 -16.96 -2.81 18.94
N ASP A 10 -16.50 -1.56 18.82
CA ASP A 10 -17.02 -0.54 17.91
C ASP A 10 -17.04 -1.05 16.45
N ALA A 11 -18.14 -1.69 16.08
CA ALA A 11 -18.38 -2.17 14.73
C ALA A 11 -18.51 -0.97 13.80
N VAL A 12 -17.59 -0.84 12.86
CA VAL A 12 -17.63 0.21 11.85
C VAL A 12 -18.21 -0.34 10.54
N PRO A 13 -19.10 0.42 9.85
CA PRO A 13 -19.53 0.05 8.52
C PRO A 13 -18.32 -0.17 7.61
N ARG A 14 -18.27 -1.31 6.92
CA ARG A 14 -17.17 -1.68 6.03
C ARG A 14 -16.89 -0.62 4.96
N SER A 15 -17.92 0.07 4.49
CA SER A 15 -17.82 1.18 3.54
C SER A 15 -17.01 2.39 4.06
N ARG A 16 -16.77 2.48 5.37
CA ARG A 16 -15.92 3.50 5.98
C ARG A 16 -14.46 3.08 6.10
N VAL A 17 -14.15 1.81 5.84
CA VAL A 17 -12.78 1.28 5.86
C VAL A 17 -12.27 1.20 4.43
N PHE A 18 -11.14 1.84 4.15
CA PHE A 18 -10.55 1.88 2.81
C PHE A 18 -9.07 2.17 2.85
N VAL A 19 -8.45 2.08 1.68
CA VAL A 19 -7.03 2.32 1.46
C VAL A 19 -6.85 3.68 0.78
N LEU A 20 -5.95 4.50 1.29
CA LEU A 20 -5.56 5.76 0.66
C LEU A 20 -4.57 5.52 -0.50
N LEU A 21 -4.36 6.53 -1.35
CA LEU A 21 -3.42 6.44 -2.48
C LEU A 21 -1.98 6.10 -2.06
N ASP A 22 -1.60 6.42 -0.82
CA ASP A 22 -0.30 6.09 -0.23
C ASP A 22 -0.23 4.66 0.34
N GLY A 23 -1.31 3.88 0.23
CA GLY A 23 -1.41 2.51 0.73
C GLY A 23 -1.79 2.42 2.22
N THR A 24 -2.15 3.52 2.87
CA THR A 24 -2.52 3.51 4.29
C THR A 24 -3.95 3.02 4.48
N PHE A 25 -4.14 2.03 5.35
CA PHE A 25 -5.47 1.59 5.78
C PHE A 25 -6.07 2.58 6.77
N VAL A 26 -7.28 3.05 6.48
CA VAL A 26 -7.96 4.05 7.31
C VAL A 26 -9.42 3.71 7.55
N VAL A 27 -9.96 4.27 8.63
CA VAL A 27 -11.40 4.38 8.88
C VAL A 27 -11.84 5.84 8.80
N ARG A 28 -12.94 6.10 8.10
CA ARG A 28 -13.53 7.44 7.95
C ARG A 28 -14.57 7.72 9.02
N TRP A 29 -14.31 8.72 9.84
CA TRP A 29 -15.22 9.17 10.90
C TRP A 29 -16.13 10.31 10.47
N SER A 30 -15.64 11.18 9.58
CA SER A 30 -16.41 12.30 9.03
C SER A 30 -16.04 12.57 7.56
N ASP A 31 -16.65 13.59 6.97
CA ASP A 31 -16.45 13.86 5.56
C ASP A 31 -15.01 14.21 5.18
N ASN A 32 -14.27 14.83 6.09
CA ASN A 32 -12.93 15.36 5.92
C ASN A 32 -11.93 14.79 6.93
N ARG A 33 -12.28 13.72 7.66
CA ARG A 33 -11.45 13.14 8.71
C ARG A 33 -11.41 11.63 8.62
N VAL A 34 -10.20 11.11 8.59
CA VAL A 34 -9.91 9.69 8.67
C VAL A 34 -8.93 9.43 9.81
N GLN A 35 -8.95 8.21 10.32
CA GLN A 35 -7.99 7.69 11.28
C GLN A 35 -7.25 6.52 10.65
N GLU A 36 -5.93 6.55 10.73
CA GLU A 36 -5.09 5.44 10.29
C GLU A 36 -5.25 4.25 11.24
N LEU A 37 -5.53 3.07 10.68
CA LEU A 37 -5.75 1.86 11.49
C LEU A 37 -4.46 1.39 12.17
N GLU A 38 -3.30 1.57 11.53
CA GLU A 38 -2.02 1.12 12.08
C GLU A 38 -1.53 2.01 13.24
N THR A 39 -1.72 3.32 13.15
CA THR A 39 -1.13 4.29 14.09
C THR A 39 -2.15 4.91 15.04
N GLY A 40 -3.44 4.87 14.70
CA GLY A 40 -4.48 5.63 15.36
C GLY A 40 -4.45 7.13 15.07
N HIS A 41 -3.54 7.61 14.21
CA HIS A 41 -3.38 9.03 13.92
C HIS A 41 -4.55 9.54 13.07
N TYR A 42 -5.07 10.70 13.44
CA TYR A 42 -6.10 11.38 12.66
C TYR A 42 -5.48 12.32 11.65
N ARG A 43 -5.99 12.31 10.43
CA ARG A 43 -5.57 13.25 9.38
C ARG A 43 -6.75 13.79 8.60
N ILE A 44 -6.50 14.92 7.94
CA ILE A 44 -7.45 15.53 7.02
C ILE A 44 -7.55 14.61 5.80
N TYR A 45 -8.78 14.31 5.41
CA TYR A 45 -9.09 13.51 4.24
C TYR A 45 -9.68 14.38 3.15
N GLN A 46 -9.14 14.24 1.94
CA GLN A 46 -9.72 14.79 0.73
C GLN A 46 -10.10 13.66 -0.22
N LYS A 47 -11.16 13.86 -1.02
CA LYS A 47 -11.64 12.82 -1.95
C LYS A 47 -10.58 12.35 -2.94
N ARG A 48 -9.58 13.19 -3.24
CA ARG A 48 -8.43 12.86 -4.08
C ARG A 48 -7.45 11.87 -3.44
N ASP A 49 -7.49 11.72 -2.11
CA ASP A 49 -6.60 10.83 -1.37
C ASP A 49 -7.13 9.38 -1.35
N PHE A 50 -8.38 9.18 -1.80
CA PHE A 50 -8.99 7.86 -1.90
C PHE A 50 -8.25 6.99 -2.91
N GLY A 51 -7.79 5.82 -2.45
CA GLY A 51 -7.17 4.80 -3.31
C GLY A 51 -8.20 3.77 -3.76
N ALA A 52 -8.58 2.89 -2.84
CA ALA A 52 -9.48 1.77 -3.14
C ALA A 52 -10.32 1.38 -1.92
N SER A 53 -11.50 0.82 -2.16
CA SER A 53 -12.30 0.16 -1.13
C SER A 53 -11.58 -1.08 -0.61
N ILE A 54 -11.75 -1.37 0.69
CA ILE A 54 -11.06 -2.50 1.30
C ILE A 54 -11.62 -3.86 0.85
N THR A 55 -10.73 -4.77 0.49
CA THR A 55 -11.03 -6.13 0.06
C THR A 55 -11.03 -7.13 1.22
N ASP A 56 -11.61 -8.31 1.03
CA ASP A 56 -11.56 -9.39 2.04
C ASP A 56 -10.12 -9.86 2.30
N TYR A 57 -9.28 -9.84 1.26
CA TYR A 57 -7.87 -10.19 1.40
C TYR A 57 -7.16 -9.22 2.35
N GLU A 58 -7.37 -7.91 2.17
CA GLU A 58 -6.78 -6.88 3.04
C GLU A 58 -7.35 -6.92 4.46
N LEU A 59 -8.66 -7.13 4.62
CA LEU A 59 -9.27 -7.32 5.93
C LEU A 59 -8.69 -8.54 6.66
N HIS A 60 -8.47 -9.64 5.94
CA HIS A 60 -7.79 -10.80 6.51
C HIS A 60 -6.35 -10.48 6.94
N GLN A 61 -5.59 -9.70 6.15
CA GLN A 61 -4.25 -9.24 6.55
C GLN A 61 -4.30 -8.38 7.82
N LEU A 62 -5.26 -7.46 7.92
CA LEU A 62 -5.46 -6.64 9.11
C LEU A 62 -5.87 -7.46 10.34
N GLN A 63 -6.62 -8.56 10.12
CA GLN A 63 -6.98 -9.50 11.16
C GLN A 63 -5.78 -10.25 11.69
N VAL A 64 -4.94 -10.77 10.78
CA VAL A 64 -3.66 -11.41 11.15
C VAL A 64 -2.73 -10.44 11.88
N ALA A 65 -2.76 -9.15 11.52
CA ALA A 65 -1.99 -8.09 12.18
C ALA A 65 -2.58 -7.65 13.54
N GLY A 66 -3.74 -8.17 13.95
CA GLY A 66 -4.40 -7.80 15.21
C GLY A 66 -5.00 -6.39 15.22
N LEU A 67 -5.22 -5.78 14.05
CA LEU A 67 -5.88 -4.47 13.91
C LEU A 67 -7.39 -4.61 13.72
N VAL A 68 -7.82 -5.73 13.14
CA VAL A 68 -9.22 -6.13 12.97
C VAL A 68 -9.45 -7.39 13.77
N GLU A 69 -10.52 -7.43 14.55
CA GLU A 69 -10.89 -8.61 15.31
C GLU A 69 -11.68 -9.58 14.44
N ALA A 70 -12.70 -9.05 13.76
CA ALA A 70 -13.59 -9.77 12.86
C ALA A 70 -14.11 -8.84 11.76
N TYR A 71 -14.63 -9.42 10.68
CA TYR A 71 -15.33 -8.67 9.64
C TYR A 71 -16.37 -9.55 8.96
N ASP A 72 -17.38 -8.90 8.42
CA ASP A 72 -18.35 -9.53 7.53
C ASP A 72 -18.57 -8.68 6.26
N LYS A 73 -19.70 -8.89 5.59
CA LYS A 73 -20.05 -8.17 4.36
C LYS A 73 -20.37 -6.69 4.61
N ASP A 74 -20.86 -6.33 5.80
CA ASP A 74 -21.42 -5.01 6.13
C ASP A 74 -20.56 -4.27 7.17
N TYR A 75 -19.88 -4.99 8.05
CA TYR A 75 -19.19 -4.46 9.23
C TYR A 75 -17.76 -4.98 9.38
N VAL A 76 -16.95 -4.18 10.04
CA VAL A 76 -15.60 -4.51 10.49
C VAL A 76 -15.52 -4.18 11.97
N TRP A 77 -15.11 -5.14 12.78
CA TRP A 77 -14.85 -4.96 14.21
C TRP A 77 -13.37 -4.63 14.37
N LEU A 78 -13.09 -3.37 14.71
CA LEU A 78 -11.72 -2.93 14.95
C LEU A 78 -11.30 -3.38 16.34
N CYS A 79 -10.06 -3.85 16.47
CA CYS A 79 -9.48 -4.02 17.79
C CYS A 79 -9.38 -2.64 18.45
N PRO A 80 -9.74 -2.49 19.74
CA PRO A 80 -9.43 -1.26 20.45
C PRO A 80 -7.93 -1.04 20.33
N LEU A 81 -7.53 0.10 19.78
CA LEU A 81 -6.13 0.49 19.79
C LEU A 81 -5.72 0.45 21.26
N PRO A 82 -4.76 -0.41 21.66
CA PRO A 82 -4.29 -0.39 23.04
C PRO A 82 -3.90 1.06 23.33
N GLU A 83 -4.12 1.55 24.55
CA GLU A 83 -3.70 2.90 24.95
C GLU A 83 -2.20 3.07 24.69
N ARG A 84 -1.83 3.44 23.45
CA ARG A 84 -0.45 3.44 22.94
C ARG A 84 0.36 4.57 23.56
N ARG A 85 -0.19 5.28 24.55
CA ARG A 85 0.56 6.16 25.46
C ARG A 85 1.54 5.40 26.36
N LEU A 86 1.44 4.07 26.48
CA LEU A 86 2.44 3.24 27.17
C LEU A 86 3.36 2.45 26.23
N LEU A 87 3.15 2.53 24.91
CA LEU A 87 3.93 1.83 23.90
C LEU A 87 4.41 2.81 22.83
N ASP A 88 5.36 3.67 23.20
CA ASP A 88 6.31 4.34 22.28
C ASP A 88 7.18 3.34 21.48
N GLY A 89 6.89 2.04 21.57
CA GLY A 89 7.53 1.00 20.80
C GLY A 89 6.58 0.49 19.73
N LEU A 90 6.87 0.81 18.47
CA LEU A 90 6.53 -0.05 17.32
C LEU A 90 6.66 -1.52 17.76
N THR A 91 5.72 -2.38 17.40
CA THR A 91 5.86 -3.83 17.59
C THR A 91 7.16 -4.31 16.94
N GLU A 92 7.74 -5.42 17.40
CA GLU A 92 8.98 -5.94 16.84
C GLU A 92 8.85 -6.22 15.33
N TRP A 93 7.65 -6.60 14.89
CA TRP A 93 7.27 -6.71 13.47
C TRP A 93 7.28 -5.34 12.75
N GLU A 94 6.68 -4.29 13.33
CA GLU A 94 6.69 -2.92 12.77
C GLU A 94 8.08 -2.28 12.74
N ARG A 95 8.96 -2.58 13.71
CA ARG A 95 10.37 -2.12 13.71
C ARG A 95 11.19 -2.79 12.63
N ASN A 96 10.85 -4.02 12.27
CA ASN A 96 11.65 -4.86 11.39
C ASN A 96 11.11 -4.93 9.95
N ARG A 97 9.92 -4.39 9.66
CA ARG A 97 9.42 -4.30 8.28
C ARG A 97 10.19 -3.23 7.50
N THR A 98 10.83 -3.63 6.42
CA THR A 98 11.38 -2.74 5.40
C THR A 98 10.46 -2.81 4.20
N ARG A 99 9.71 -1.73 3.96
CA ARG A 99 8.92 -1.54 2.75
C ARG A 99 9.83 -1.06 1.63
N SER A 100 9.72 -1.66 0.46
CA SER A 100 10.40 -1.21 -0.75
C SER A 100 9.41 -1.10 -1.89
N TYR A 101 9.67 -0.20 -2.82
CA TYR A 101 8.74 0.21 -3.87
C TYR A 101 9.29 -0.17 -5.23
N TYR A 102 8.42 -0.44 -6.18
CA TYR A 102 8.77 -0.70 -7.58
C TYR A 102 7.67 -0.15 -8.47
N LEU A 103 7.93 -0.05 -9.76
CA LEU A 103 6.94 0.42 -10.72
C LEU A 103 6.28 -0.77 -11.38
N ASN A 104 4.96 -0.85 -11.28
CA ASN A 104 4.18 -1.84 -11.99
C ASN A 104 3.64 -1.23 -13.29
N THR A 105 3.94 -1.85 -14.42
CA THR A 105 3.38 -1.43 -15.71
C THR A 105 2.18 -2.29 -16.04
N VAL A 106 1.31 -1.82 -16.94
CA VAL A 106 0.22 -2.64 -17.50
C VAL A 106 0.68 -3.49 -18.68
N LEU A 107 1.97 -3.46 -19.02
CA LEU A 107 2.50 -4.12 -20.20
C LEU A 107 2.68 -5.62 -19.91
N PRO A 108 2.19 -6.51 -20.79
CA PRO A 108 2.43 -7.94 -20.66
C PRO A 108 3.92 -8.27 -20.72
N GLY A 109 4.35 -9.36 -20.08
CA GLY A 109 5.74 -9.80 -20.04
C GLY A 109 6.37 -10.01 -21.43
N SER A 110 5.56 -10.27 -22.46
CA SER A 110 5.99 -10.31 -23.86
C SER A 110 6.61 -8.99 -24.36
N HIS A 111 6.29 -7.87 -23.73
CA HIS A 111 6.81 -6.54 -24.05
C HIS A 111 8.14 -6.24 -23.36
N LEU A 112 8.68 -7.15 -22.54
CA LEU A 112 9.94 -6.93 -21.80
C LEU A 112 11.08 -6.46 -22.72
N LYS A 113 11.21 -7.06 -23.92
CA LYS A 113 12.24 -6.66 -24.88
C LYS A 113 12.04 -5.23 -25.40
N ALA A 114 10.80 -4.86 -25.69
CA ALA A 114 10.46 -3.51 -26.13
C ALA A 114 10.72 -2.47 -25.03
N VAL A 115 10.39 -2.80 -23.78
CA VAL A 115 10.68 -1.96 -22.61
C VAL A 115 12.19 -1.78 -22.41
N ASN A 116 12.96 -2.86 -22.46
CA ASN A 116 14.42 -2.77 -22.36
C ASN A 116 15.04 -1.93 -23.48
N ASN A 117 14.58 -2.10 -24.72
CA ASN A 117 15.05 -1.27 -25.84
C ASN A 117 14.72 0.21 -25.59
N CYS A 118 13.48 0.52 -25.17
CA CYS A 118 13.07 1.88 -24.84
C CYS A 118 13.94 2.49 -23.73
N LEU A 119 14.23 1.74 -22.66
CA LEU A 119 15.11 2.22 -21.58
C LEU A 119 16.53 2.47 -22.08
N ASN A 120 17.07 1.65 -22.98
CA ASN A 120 18.38 1.88 -23.60
C ASN A 120 18.38 3.13 -24.49
N ASP A 121 17.37 3.28 -25.34
CA ASP A 121 17.23 4.44 -26.25
C ASP A 121 17.11 5.76 -25.46
N LEU A 122 16.47 5.72 -24.29
CA LEU A 122 16.34 6.85 -23.38
C LEU A 122 17.56 7.06 -22.46
N GLN A 123 18.59 6.21 -22.55
CA GLN A 123 19.75 6.20 -21.66
C GLN A 123 19.41 6.01 -20.17
N LEU A 124 18.33 5.27 -19.89
CA LEU A 124 17.82 4.99 -18.55
C LEU A 124 18.11 3.54 -18.09
N ALA A 125 18.80 2.74 -18.90
CA ALA A 125 19.10 1.33 -18.59
C ALA A 125 19.99 1.13 -17.36
N ASP A 126 20.78 2.14 -16.97
CA ASP A 126 21.57 2.11 -15.74
C ASP A 126 20.75 2.47 -14.49
N GLU A 127 19.65 3.20 -14.67
CA GLU A 127 18.76 3.66 -13.59
C GLU A 127 17.62 2.67 -13.30
N PHE A 128 17.17 1.95 -14.33
CA PHE A 128 16.03 1.06 -14.26
C PHE A 128 16.37 -0.34 -14.72
N MET A 129 15.78 -1.33 -14.04
CA MET A 129 15.82 -2.72 -14.47
C MET A 129 14.41 -3.24 -14.72
N ALA A 130 14.12 -3.62 -15.96
CA ALA A 130 12.85 -4.26 -16.31
C ALA A 130 12.90 -5.77 -16.07
N ARG A 131 11.85 -6.33 -15.46
CA ARG A 131 11.68 -7.77 -15.21
C ARG A 131 10.22 -8.17 -15.37
N ILE A 132 9.95 -9.47 -15.48
CA ILE A 132 8.58 -10.01 -15.49
C ILE A 132 8.21 -10.40 -14.06
N ARG A 133 7.01 -10.00 -13.63
CA ARG A 133 6.38 -10.41 -12.38
C ARG A 133 4.88 -10.56 -12.63
N ASP A 134 4.32 -11.72 -12.27
CA ASP A 134 2.90 -12.03 -12.43
C ASP A 134 2.37 -11.72 -13.84
N ASP A 135 3.12 -12.12 -14.88
CA ASP A 135 2.88 -11.86 -16.31
C ASP A 135 2.94 -10.40 -16.77
N PHE A 136 3.29 -9.45 -15.91
CA PHE A 136 3.48 -8.04 -16.26
C PHE A 136 4.96 -7.64 -16.21
N VAL A 137 5.30 -6.61 -16.99
CA VAL A 137 6.61 -5.96 -16.87
C VAL A 137 6.60 -5.03 -15.66
N VAL A 138 7.57 -5.20 -14.78
CA VAL A 138 7.83 -4.33 -13.63
C VAL A 138 9.19 -3.67 -13.77
N LEU A 139 9.32 -2.45 -13.25
CA LEU A 139 10.58 -1.72 -13.24
C LEU A 139 11.06 -1.54 -11.80
N TRP A 140 12.27 -2.00 -11.57
CA TRP A 140 12.98 -1.79 -10.32
C TRP A 140 14.04 -0.70 -10.52
N ALA A 141 14.56 -0.17 -9.42
CA ALA A 141 15.71 0.72 -9.48
C ALA A 141 16.96 -0.03 -9.96
N SER A 142 18.04 0.73 -10.15
CA SER A 142 19.32 0.23 -10.63
C SER A 142 19.78 -1.02 -9.88
N LYS A 143 20.47 -1.91 -10.61
CA LYS A 143 21.00 -3.18 -10.10
C LYS A 143 19.92 -4.15 -9.58
N GLY A 144 18.66 -3.95 -9.96
CA GLY A 144 17.56 -4.83 -9.59
C GLY A 144 17.19 -4.73 -8.12
N MET A 145 17.35 -3.55 -7.52
CA MET A 145 16.85 -3.24 -6.18
C MET A 145 15.52 -2.47 -6.27
N ALA A 146 14.63 -2.71 -5.32
CA ALA A 146 13.43 -1.88 -5.17
C ALA A 146 13.83 -0.52 -4.55
N PHE A 147 13.05 0.53 -4.82
CA PHE A 147 13.23 1.84 -4.22
C PHE A 147 12.96 1.77 -2.72
N TYR A 148 13.77 2.42 -1.89
CA TYR A 148 13.56 2.42 -0.44
C TYR A 148 12.50 3.42 0.02
N LYS A 149 12.25 4.47 -0.78
CA LYS A 149 11.30 5.54 -0.48
C LYS A 149 10.24 5.65 -1.57
N PHE A 150 9.01 5.92 -1.16
CA PHE A 150 7.89 6.15 -2.08
C PHE A 150 8.17 7.33 -3.02
N ASP A 151 8.68 8.45 -2.47
CA ASP A 151 9.01 9.65 -3.25
C ASP A 151 10.01 9.39 -4.38
N ASP A 152 10.96 8.47 -4.16
CA ASP A 152 11.95 8.12 -5.18
C ASP A 152 11.30 7.31 -6.30
N ALA A 153 10.38 6.40 -5.97
CA ALA A 153 9.58 5.67 -6.96
C ALA A 153 8.64 6.59 -7.74
N GLU A 154 7.96 7.55 -7.08
CA GLU A 154 7.11 8.54 -7.76
C GLU A 154 7.91 9.46 -8.69
N LYS A 155 9.09 9.93 -8.27
CA LYS A 155 10.00 10.69 -9.15
C LYS A 155 10.41 9.87 -10.36
N ALA A 156 10.75 8.60 -10.15
CA ALA A 156 11.11 7.69 -11.22
C ALA A 156 9.95 7.45 -12.20
N ARG A 157 8.73 7.30 -11.70
CA ARG A 157 7.50 7.20 -12.50
C ARG A 157 7.29 8.47 -13.35
N HIS A 158 7.39 9.65 -12.74
CA HIS A 158 7.25 10.91 -13.46
C HIS A 158 8.31 11.08 -14.56
N LEU A 159 9.56 10.69 -14.29
CA LEU A 159 10.64 10.70 -15.28
C LEU A 159 10.30 9.84 -16.50
N LEU A 160 9.85 8.60 -16.27
CA LEU A 160 9.47 7.67 -17.35
C LEU A 160 8.29 8.19 -18.17
N ILE A 161 7.26 8.72 -17.51
CA ILE A 161 6.09 9.29 -18.20
C ILE A 161 6.49 10.52 -19.03
N ALA A 162 7.38 11.36 -18.53
CA ALA A 162 7.86 12.53 -19.25
C ALA A 162 8.71 12.17 -20.49
N LYS A 163 9.45 11.05 -20.43
CA LYS A 163 10.37 10.61 -21.50
C LYS A 163 9.69 9.71 -22.54
N ALA A 164 8.79 8.83 -22.12
CA ALA A 164 8.07 7.89 -23.00
C ALA A 164 6.64 7.68 -22.49
N PRO A 165 5.75 8.68 -22.66
CA PRO A 165 4.37 8.61 -22.16
C PRO A 165 3.61 7.42 -22.75
N ASP A 166 3.76 7.15 -24.05
CA ASP A 166 3.04 6.06 -24.72
C ASP A 166 3.29 4.68 -24.10
N MET A 167 4.47 4.49 -23.50
CA MET A 167 4.84 3.23 -22.86
C MET A 167 4.50 3.21 -21.36
N PHE A 168 4.67 4.33 -20.66
CA PHE A 168 4.65 4.36 -19.20
C PHE A 168 3.52 5.17 -18.57
N GLN A 169 2.60 5.77 -19.34
CA GLN A 169 1.50 6.60 -18.80
C GLN A 169 0.62 5.86 -17.77
N LYS A 170 0.46 4.54 -17.93
CA LYS A 170 -0.34 3.68 -17.05
C LYS A 170 0.48 2.97 -15.97
N THR A 171 1.75 3.33 -15.82
CA THR A 171 2.61 2.78 -14.76
C THR A 171 2.17 3.32 -13.40
N VAL A 172 2.17 2.47 -12.39
CA VAL A 172 1.81 2.81 -11.00
C VAL A 172 2.94 2.41 -10.04
N VAL A 173 3.03 3.08 -8.89
CA VAL A 173 3.94 2.65 -7.81
C VAL A 173 3.28 1.52 -7.02
N ALA A 174 4.01 0.43 -6.85
CA ALA A 174 3.63 -0.71 -6.02
C ALA A 174 4.69 -0.92 -4.93
N PHE A 175 4.39 -1.72 -3.91
CA PHE A 175 5.31 -2.01 -2.83
C PHE A 175 5.44 -3.51 -2.52
N VAL A 176 6.53 -3.86 -1.86
CA VAL A 176 6.79 -5.16 -1.25
C VAL A 176 7.25 -4.93 0.18
N GLU A 177 6.75 -5.75 1.09
CA GLU A 177 7.19 -5.73 2.49
C GLU A 177 8.11 -6.90 2.75
N THR A 178 9.26 -6.61 3.35
CA THR A 178 10.23 -7.63 3.76
C THR A 178 10.53 -7.46 5.24
N THR A 179 10.68 -8.56 5.96
CA THR A 179 11.17 -8.56 7.33
C THR A 179 12.70 -8.57 7.29
N ARG A 180 13.37 -7.67 8.04
CA ARG A 180 14.81 -7.82 8.28
C ARG A 180 15.06 -9.17 8.96
N ARG A 181 15.87 -10.02 8.31
CA ARG A 181 16.39 -11.25 8.90
C ARG A 181 17.48 -10.95 9.91
#